data_AF-A0A957W270-F1
#
_entry.id   AF-A0A957W270-F1
#
_cell.length_a   1.000
_cell.length_b   1.000
_cell.length_c   1.000
_cell.angle_alpha   90.00
_cell.angle_beta   90.00
_cell.angle_gamma   90.00
#
_symmetry.space_group_name_H-M   'P 1'
#
loop_
_entity.id
_entity.type
_entity.pdbx_description
1 polymer ?
#
loop_
_entity_poly.entity_id
_entity_poly.type
_entity_poly.pdbx_seq_one_letter_code
_entity_poly.pdbx_strand_id
1 'polypeptide(L)'
;MDSRNDLKKKQQTSPLKRWIFIGVLVLLIGIYGYGVYNSQTRIQEVSLPEVVSAIEAGDVAKLSVQGDTLMVTKTDGTSLQARKESNISTVEALQILGAPAETLKTLPIIVQDPGASVSNVLGVIITFLPLIFIGYIVFRVARQIQGGGGIMGLPTRMGRSSARVVSGTNAKDEDAVATPQVTFDDVAGAEQAKLELQEVVEFLKEPEKF
;
A
#
# COMPACT_ATOMS: atom_id res chain seq x y z
N MET A 1 1.06 -35.11 -41.26
CA MET A 1 1.28 -33.68 -40.98
C MET A 1 -0.01 -33.15 -40.39
N ASP A 2 -0.12 -32.48 -39.25
CA ASP A 2 0.83 -31.70 -38.47
C ASP A 2 0.20 -31.53 -37.07
N SER A 3 0.84 -32.06 -36.02
CA SER A 3 0.37 -31.95 -34.63
C SER A 3 1.53 -31.52 -33.73
N ARG A 4 2.31 -30.54 -34.17
CA ARG A 4 3.50 -30.05 -33.46
C ARG A 4 3.53 -28.53 -33.33
N ASN A 5 2.40 -27.87 -33.10
CA ASN A 5 2.38 -26.41 -32.91
C ASN A 5 1.83 -25.91 -31.57
N ASP A 6 1.76 -26.79 -30.57
CA ASP A 6 1.34 -26.42 -29.19
C ASP A 6 2.52 -26.00 -28.30
N LEU A 7 3.67 -25.65 -28.87
CA LEU A 7 4.83 -25.19 -28.10
C LEU A 7 4.87 -23.66 -28.05
N LYS A 8 4.59 -23.17 -26.84
CA LYS A 8 4.92 -21.83 -26.32
C LYS A 8 3.91 -20.73 -26.62
N LYS A 9 2.77 -20.80 -25.92
CA LYS A 9 2.14 -19.58 -25.39
C LYS A 9 3.09 -18.95 -24.36
N LYS A 10 4.11 -18.26 -24.87
CA LYS A 10 5.11 -17.53 -24.10
C LYS A 10 4.32 -16.60 -23.19
N GLN A 11 4.41 -16.79 -21.87
CA GLN A 11 3.86 -15.87 -20.88
C GLN A 11 4.55 -14.53 -21.09
N GLN A 12 3.98 -13.72 -21.98
CA GLN A 12 4.39 -12.36 -22.21
C GLN A 12 3.82 -11.57 -21.03
N THR A 13 4.51 -11.67 -19.89
CA THR A 13 4.26 -10.79 -18.76
C THR A 13 4.38 -9.38 -19.30
N SER A 14 3.28 -8.64 -19.29
CA SER A 14 3.23 -7.30 -19.89
C SER A 14 4.37 -6.47 -19.30
N PRO A 15 5.03 -5.62 -20.10
CA PRO A 15 6.17 -4.84 -19.61
C PRO A 15 5.79 -4.05 -18.35
N LEU A 16 4.53 -3.61 -18.27
CA LEU A 16 3.94 -2.97 -17.09
C LEU A 16 3.96 -3.84 -15.82
N LYS A 17 3.61 -5.13 -15.93
CA LYS A 17 3.63 -6.07 -14.78
C LYS A 17 5.04 -6.29 -14.24
N ARG A 18 6.06 -6.25 -15.12
CA ARG A 18 7.47 -6.35 -14.69
C ARG A 18 7.92 -5.12 -13.92
N TRP A 19 7.57 -3.92 -14.38
CA TRP A 19 7.87 -2.68 -13.68
C TRP A 19 7.16 -2.56 -12.33
N ILE A 20 5.90 -3.02 -12.24
CA ILE A 20 5.16 -3.10 -10.97
C ILE A 20 5.85 -4.07 -10.02
N PHE A 21 6.22 -5.26 -10.49
CA PHE A 21 6.91 -6.25 -9.66
C PHE A 21 8.26 -5.75 -9.14
N ILE A 22 9.05 -5.09 -10.00
CA ILE A 22 10.34 -4.49 -9.61
C ILE A 22 10.12 -3.37 -8.58
N GLY A 23 9.13 -2.51 -8.79
CA GLY A 23 8.80 -1.43 -7.84
C GLY A 23 8.40 -1.96 -6.46
N VAL A 24 7.56 -3.00 -6.42
CA VAL A 24 7.16 -3.67 -5.17
C VAL A 24 8.37 -4.33 -4.50
N LEU A 25 9.24 -4.99 -5.25
CA LEU A 25 10.44 -5.63 -4.71
C LEU A 25 11.40 -4.61 -4.07
N VAL A 26 11.65 -3.49 -4.74
CA VAL A 26 12.49 -2.40 -4.22
C VAL A 26 11.87 -1.79 -2.96
N LEU A 27 10.55 -1.62 -2.94
CA LEU A 27 9.83 -1.10 -1.78
C LEU A 27 9.93 -2.06 -0.58
N LEU A 28 9.78 -3.37 -0.80
CA LEU A 28 9.94 -4.38 0.26
C LEU A 28 11.37 -4.44 0.79
N ILE A 29 12.38 -4.34 -0.08
CA ILE A 29 13.80 -4.28 0.33
C ILE A 29 14.07 -2.99 1.11
N GLY A 30 13.49 -1.86 0.71
CA GLY A 30 13.59 -0.59 1.44
C GLY A 30 12.96 -0.67 2.84
N ILE A 31 11.78 -1.29 2.96
CA ILE A 31 11.11 -1.52 4.25
C ILE A 31 11.94 -2.46 5.14
N TYR A 32 12.43 -3.56 4.58
CA TYR A 32 13.25 -4.52 5.31
C TYR A 32 14.58 -3.89 5.76
N GLY A 33 15.26 -3.16 4.86
CA GLY A 33 16.50 -2.44 5.16
C GLY A 33 16.30 -1.34 6.21
N TYR A 34 15.18 -0.61 6.15
CA TYR A 34 14.81 0.37 7.18
C TYR A 34 14.54 -0.31 8.53
N GLY A 35 13.84 -1.45 8.53
CA GLY A 35 13.62 -2.27 9.71
C GLY A 35 14.93 -2.70 10.34
N VAL A 36 15.85 -3.28 9.57
CA VAL A 36 17.17 -3.72 10.05
C VAL A 36 18.01 -2.53 10.54
N TYR A 37 17.99 -1.39 9.84
CA TYR A 37 18.70 -0.18 10.27
C TYR A 37 18.18 0.38 11.60
N ASN A 38 16.87 0.31 11.84
CA ASN A 38 16.25 0.81 13.08
C ASN A 38 16.13 -0.24 14.20
N SER A 39 16.45 -1.52 13.94
CA SER A 39 16.26 -2.61 14.91
C SER A 39 17.23 -2.60 16.10
N GLN A 40 18.23 -1.70 16.11
CA GLN A 40 19.38 -1.83 17.02
C GLN A 40 19.38 -0.94 18.27
N THR A 41 18.39 -0.08 18.50
CA THR A 41 18.42 0.83 19.67
C THR A 41 17.21 0.62 20.57
N ARG A 42 17.19 -0.50 21.31
CA ARG A 42 16.39 -0.55 22.54
C ARG A 42 17.06 0.38 23.54
N ILE A 43 16.63 1.63 23.56
CA ILE A 43 17.11 2.64 24.50
C ILE A 43 16.61 2.24 25.88
N GLN A 44 17.52 1.88 26.77
CA GLN A 44 17.20 1.61 28.17
C GLN A 44 17.36 2.90 28.96
N GLU A 45 16.29 3.36 29.60
CA GLU A 45 16.35 4.51 30.51
C GLU A 45 17.00 4.08 31.83
N VAL A 46 18.09 4.75 32.18
CA VAL A 46 18.92 4.46 33.34
C VAL A 46 19.19 5.73 34.12
N SER A 47 19.55 5.57 35.38
CA SER A 47 19.94 6.69 36.24
C SER A 47 21.33 7.23 35.85
N LEU A 48 21.62 8.50 36.18
CA LEU A 48 22.96 9.06 35.97
C LEU A 48 24.09 8.28 36.68
N PRO A 49 23.91 7.84 37.95
CA PRO A 49 24.92 7.02 38.63
C PRO A 49 25.24 5.71 37.90
N GLU A 50 24.23 5.09 37.27
CA GLU A 50 24.42 3.86 36.50
C GLU A 50 25.24 4.11 35.23
N VAL A 51 25.11 5.29 34.63
CA VAL A 51 26.00 5.74 33.54
C VAL A 51 27.43 5.90 34.05
N VAL A 52 27.64 6.45 35.24
CA VAL A 52 28.97 6.59 35.84
C VAL A 52 29.60 5.22 36.08
N SER A 53 28.85 4.26 36.65
CA SER A 53 29.31 2.88 36.81
C SER A 53 29.69 2.24 35.47
N ALA A 54 28.94 2.49 34.41
CA ALA A 54 29.26 1.98 33.07
C ALA A 54 30.54 2.63 32.50
N ILE A 55 30.79 3.92 32.78
CA ILE A 55 32.02 4.62 32.38
C ILE A 55 33.22 4.07 33.15
N GLU A 56 33.07 3.82 34.46
CA GLU A 56 34.10 3.21 35.30
C GLU A 56 34.46 1.80 34.84
N ALA A 57 33.46 1.01 34.44
CA ALA A 57 33.65 -0.33 33.88
C ALA A 57 34.37 -0.32 32.52
N GLY A 58 34.46 0.83 31.84
CA GLY A 58 35.02 0.93 30.49
C GLY A 58 34.08 0.43 29.39
N ASP A 59 32.80 0.22 29.71
CA ASP A 59 31.80 -0.33 28.77
C ASP A 59 31.22 0.72 27.83
N VAL A 60 31.64 1.98 27.94
CA VAL A 60 31.10 3.09 27.16
C VAL A 60 31.99 3.37 25.96
N ALA A 61 31.46 3.15 24.76
CA ALA A 61 32.14 3.47 23.51
C ALA A 61 31.96 4.94 23.10
N LYS A 62 30.77 5.50 23.33
CA LYS A 62 30.44 6.87 22.92
C LYS A 62 29.38 7.49 23.82
N LEU A 63 29.56 8.77 24.15
CA LEU A 63 28.59 9.56 24.89
C LEU A 63 28.12 10.74 24.04
N SER A 64 26.82 10.85 23.85
CA SER A 64 26.19 11.92 23.08
C SER A 64 25.28 12.74 23.98
N VAL A 65 25.46 14.06 23.99
CA VAL A 65 24.69 14.98 24.81
C VAL A 65 23.70 15.72 23.90
N GLN A 66 22.41 15.62 24.21
CA GLN A 66 21.33 16.34 23.52
C GLN A 66 20.53 17.13 24.55
N GLY A 67 20.90 18.41 24.74
CA GLY A 67 20.36 19.25 25.81
C GLY A 67 20.59 18.64 27.19
N ASP A 68 19.51 18.19 27.83
CA ASP A 68 19.52 17.56 29.16
C ASP A 68 19.60 16.03 29.11
N THR A 69 19.57 15.46 27.91
CA THR A 69 19.56 14.02 27.70
C THR A 69 20.95 13.53 27.32
N LEU A 70 21.39 12.47 27.99
CA LEU A 70 22.63 11.75 27.74
C LEU A 70 22.29 10.45 27.04
N MET A 71 22.74 10.28 25.81
CA MET A 71 22.69 9.02 25.07
C MET A 71 24.05 8.35 25.13
N VAL A 72 24.11 7.19 25.77
CA VAL A 72 25.33 6.43 26.00
C VAL A 72 25.28 5.20 25.11
N THR A 73 26.27 5.02 24.24
CA THR A 73 26.41 3.80 23.43
C THR A 73 27.46 2.92 24.07
N LYS A 74 27.05 1.71 24.49
CA LYS A 74 27.98 0.71 25.03
C LYS A 74 28.81 0.07 23.92
N THR A 75 29.93 -0.53 24.31
CA THR A 75 30.78 -1.39 23.46
C THR A 75 30.00 -2.55 22.83
N ASP A 76 29.01 -3.10 23.55
CA ASP A 76 28.13 -4.17 23.06
C ASP A 76 27.08 -3.71 22.03
N GLY A 77 27.04 -2.42 21.70
CA GLY A 77 26.11 -1.83 20.74
C GLY A 77 24.75 -1.44 21.33
N THR A 78 24.46 -1.74 22.61
CA THR A 78 23.24 -1.27 23.28
C THR A 78 23.33 0.22 23.60
N SER A 79 22.20 0.93 23.49
CA SER A 79 22.11 2.34 23.88
C SER A 79 21.39 2.51 25.22
N LEU A 80 22.00 3.27 26.13
CA LEU A 80 21.39 3.73 27.37
C LEU A 80 21.03 5.21 27.25
N GLN A 81 20.01 5.64 27.99
CA GLN A 81 19.61 7.02 28.09
C GLN A 81 19.50 7.43 29.56
N ALA A 82 20.14 8.54 29.92
CA ALA A 82 20.01 9.16 31.23
C ALA A 82 19.67 10.65 31.06
N ARG A 83 19.10 11.27 32.08
CA ARG A 83 18.73 12.69 32.06
C ARG A 83 19.45 13.45 33.16
N LYS A 84 20.18 14.49 32.78
CA LYS A 84 20.90 15.38 33.70
C LYS A 84 20.07 16.63 34.03
N GLU A 85 20.49 17.33 35.07
CA GLU A 85 19.99 18.66 35.41
C GLU A 85 20.35 19.69 34.34
N SER A 86 19.46 20.66 34.09
CA SER A 86 19.57 21.60 32.98
C SER A 86 20.68 22.65 33.11
N ASN A 87 21.24 22.81 34.31
CA ASN A 87 22.21 23.88 34.63
C ASN A 87 23.65 23.40 34.88
N ILE A 88 23.93 22.10 34.69
CA ILE A 88 25.26 21.53 34.91
C ILE A 88 25.81 20.98 33.60
N SER A 89 27.09 21.21 33.32
CA SER A 89 27.74 20.63 32.14
C SER A 89 27.84 19.10 32.31
N THR A 90 27.72 18.33 31.22
CA THR A 90 27.75 16.86 31.32
C THR A 90 29.02 16.34 31.98
N VAL A 91 30.17 16.94 31.65
CA VAL A 91 31.46 16.56 32.23
C VAL A 91 31.47 16.81 33.74
N GLU A 92 30.98 17.96 34.17
CA GLU A 92 30.88 18.32 35.60
C GLU A 92 29.88 17.43 36.34
N ALA A 93 28.72 17.13 35.77
CA ALA A 93 27.74 16.22 36.36
C ALA A 93 28.32 14.82 36.59
N LEU A 94 29.07 14.30 35.62
CA LEU A 94 29.74 13.00 35.73
C LEU A 94 30.88 13.04 36.78
N GLN A 95 31.65 14.13 36.83
CA GLN A 95 32.72 14.30 37.83
C GLN A 95 32.18 14.39 39.26
N ILE A 96 31.09 15.14 39.48
CA ILE A 96 30.43 15.25 40.79
C ILE A 96 29.99 13.87 41.29
N LEU A 97 29.55 13.00 40.38
CA LEU A 97 29.10 11.64 40.70
C LEU A 97 30.24 10.62 40.80
N GLY A 98 31.51 11.03 40.61
CA GLY A 98 32.67 10.18 40.82
C GLY A 98 33.33 9.62 39.56
N ALA A 99 32.89 10.02 38.36
CA ALA A 99 33.46 9.50 37.12
C ALA A 99 34.96 9.82 37.00
N PRO A 100 35.82 8.83 36.69
CA PRO A 100 37.27 9.01 36.62
C PRO A 100 37.66 10.02 35.52
N ALA A 101 38.43 11.04 35.92
CA ALA A 101 38.84 12.13 35.04
C ALA A 101 39.69 11.68 33.85
N GLU A 102 40.40 10.55 33.98
CA GLU A 102 41.21 9.99 32.89
C GLU A 102 40.32 9.42 31.79
N THR A 103 39.30 8.66 32.15
CA THR A 103 38.35 8.06 31.21
C THR A 103 37.54 9.13 30.51
N LEU A 104 37.15 10.20 31.22
CA LEU A 104 36.43 11.34 30.63
C LEU A 104 37.26 12.11 29.59
N LYS A 105 38.59 12.09 29.68
CA LYS A 105 39.48 12.73 28.68
C LYS A 105 39.59 11.92 27.40
N THR A 106 39.52 10.59 27.50
CA THR A 106 39.62 9.68 26.35
C THR A 106 38.27 9.37 25.71
N LEU A 107 37.17 9.56 26.45
CA LEU A 107 35.84 9.25 25.98
C LEU A 107 35.37 10.25 24.92
N PRO A 108 34.89 9.80 23.74
CA PRO A 108 34.34 10.69 22.73
C PRO A 108 32.98 11.22 23.19
N ILE A 109 32.99 12.41 23.78
CA ILE A 109 31.80 13.16 24.18
C ILE A 109 31.40 14.08 23.03
N ILE A 110 30.26 13.80 22.40
CA ILE A 110 29.73 14.60 21.29
C ILE A 110 28.51 15.38 21.78
N VAL A 111 28.61 16.70 21.81
CA VAL A 111 27.45 17.56 22.03
C VAL A 111 26.73 17.71 20.70
N GLN A 112 25.51 17.19 20.64
CA GLN A 112 24.63 17.36 19.49
C GLN A 112 23.61 18.44 19.83
N ASP A 113 23.56 19.48 19.00
CA ASP A 113 22.44 20.40 19.04
C ASP A 113 21.15 19.60 18.78
N PRO A 114 20.07 19.85 19.53
CA PRO A 114 18.76 19.26 19.23
C PRO A 114 18.22 19.69 17.84
N GLY A 115 18.94 20.54 17.12
CA GLY A 115 18.67 20.94 15.75
C GLY A 115 18.89 19.80 14.76
N ALA A 116 17.78 19.27 14.23
CA ALA A 116 17.63 18.50 13.00
C ALA A 116 18.92 17.86 12.45
N SER A 117 19.36 16.76 13.07
CA SER A 117 20.40 15.90 12.51
C SER A 117 20.03 15.55 11.06
N VAL A 118 20.99 15.55 10.13
CA VAL A 118 20.77 15.11 8.72
C VAL A 118 20.15 13.71 8.60
N SER A 119 20.35 12.87 9.63
CA SER A 119 19.65 11.60 9.85
C SER A 119 18.11 11.76 9.82
N ASN A 120 17.59 12.84 10.40
CA ASN A 120 16.17 13.12 10.47
C ASN A 120 15.60 13.50 9.11
N VAL A 121 16.37 14.19 8.24
CA VAL A 121 15.91 14.54 6.89
C VAL A 121 15.76 13.29 6.02
N LEU A 122 16.75 12.38 6.05
CA LEU A 122 16.63 11.09 5.34
C LEU A 122 15.47 10.25 5.89
N GLY A 123 15.30 10.20 7.22
CA GLY A 123 14.17 9.53 7.86
C GLY A 123 12.82 10.09 7.43
N VAL A 124 12.70 11.42 7.34
CA VAL A 124 11.49 12.11 6.86
C VAL A 124 11.22 11.76 5.39
N ILE A 125 12.23 11.83 4.51
CA ILE A 125 12.07 11.46 3.09
C ILE A 125 11.62 10.01 2.95
N ILE A 126 12.23 9.07 3.68
CA ILE A 126 11.87 7.65 3.64
C ILE A 126 10.44 7.44 4.15
N THR A 127 10.01 8.16 5.20
CA THR A 127 8.65 8.09 5.74
C THR A 127 7.61 8.60 4.74
N PHE A 128 7.93 9.64 3.97
CA PHE A 128 7.05 10.16 2.92
C PHE A 128 7.19 9.43 1.58
N LEU A 129 8.21 8.59 1.39
CA LEU A 129 8.45 7.86 0.15
C LEU A 129 7.24 7.01 -0.30
N PRO A 130 6.53 6.27 0.59
CA PRO A 130 5.30 5.57 0.21
C PRO A 130 4.18 6.52 -0.24
N LEU A 131 4.01 7.66 0.42
CA LEU A 131 2.99 8.65 0.08
C LEU A 131 3.29 9.29 -1.29
N ILE A 132 4.55 9.66 -1.52
CA ILE A 132 5.03 10.21 -2.79
C ILE A 132 4.87 9.17 -3.91
N PHE A 133 5.17 7.89 -3.63
CA PHE A 133 5.00 6.81 -4.59
C PHE A 133 3.53 6.60 -4.98
N ILE A 134 2.61 6.60 -4.00
CA ILE A 134 1.17 6.54 -4.28
C ILE A 134 0.73 7.76 -5.08
N GLY A 135 1.16 8.96 -4.69
CA GLY A 135 0.90 10.20 -5.43
C GLY A 135 1.39 10.14 -6.87
N TYR A 136 2.58 9.59 -7.11
CA TYR A 136 3.13 9.37 -8.45
C TYR A 136 2.30 8.39 -9.28
N ILE A 137 1.84 7.28 -8.69
CA ILE A 137 0.96 6.31 -9.37
C ILE A 137 -0.40 6.96 -9.69
N VAL A 138 -1.02 7.65 -8.74
CA VAL A 138 -2.29 8.36 -8.95
C VAL A 138 -2.16 9.41 -10.04
N PHE A 139 -1.08 10.19 -10.05
CA PHE A 139 -0.79 11.17 -11.09
C PHE A 139 -0.60 10.54 -12.47
N ARG A 140 0.13 9.41 -12.55
CA ARG A 140 0.32 8.65 -13.79
C ARG A 140 -1.01 8.08 -14.32
N VAL A 141 -1.86 7.57 -13.44
CA VAL A 141 -3.18 7.02 -13.79
C VAL A 141 -4.16 8.14 -14.16
N ALA A 142 -4.18 9.26 -13.43
CA ALA A 142 -5.01 10.41 -13.75
C ALA A 142 -4.70 10.97 -15.14
N ARG A 143 -3.41 11.02 -15.52
CA ARG A 143 -2.98 11.38 -16.89
C ARG A 143 -3.43 10.38 -17.95
N GLN A 144 -3.59 9.10 -17.62
CA GLN A 144 -4.14 8.10 -18.55
C GLN A 144 -5.67 8.23 -18.71
N ILE A 145 -6.38 8.57 -17.64
CA ILE A 145 -7.84 8.73 -17.65
C ILE A 145 -8.24 9.96 -18.49
N GLN A 146 -7.48 11.05 -18.43
CA GLN A 146 -7.77 12.28 -19.16
C GLN A 146 -7.45 12.21 -20.67
N GLY A 147 -6.67 11.21 -21.10
CA GLY A 147 -6.19 11.04 -22.48
C GLY A 147 -7.04 10.16 -23.41
N GLY A 148 -8.26 9.76 -23.01
CA GLY A 148 -9.19 9.06 -23.93
C GLY A 148 -9.70 7.69 -23.47
N GLY A 149 -9.80 7.43 -22.16
CA GLY A 149 -10.38 6.18 -21.65
C GLY A 149 -10.78 6.33 -20.20
N GLY A 150 -12.00 6.82 -19.98
CA GLY A 150 -12.54 7.08 -18.64
C GLY A 150 -12.47 5.90 -17.69
N ILE A 151 -12.30 6.20 -16.39
CA ILE A 151 -12.60 5.40 -15.18
C ILE A 151 -12.70 3.89 -15.43
N MET A 152 -11.59 3.25 -15.80
CA MET A 152 -11.56 1.81 -16.07
C MET A 152 -10.26 1.16 -15.60
N GLY A 153 -9.78 1.60 -14.42
CA GLY A 153 -8.66 0.98 -13.70
C GLY A 153 -9.01 0.47 -12.31
N LEU A 154 -10.17 0.84 -11.75
CA LEU A 154 -10.69 0.23 -10.52
C LEU A 154 -11.59 -0.97 -10.86
N PRO A 155 -11.61 -2.03 -10.03
CA PRO A 155 -12.48 -3.18 -10.20
C PRO A 155 -13.95 -2.86 -9.85
N THR A 156 -14.51 -1.79 -10.41
CA THR A 156 -15.93 -1.43 -10.30
C THR A 156 -16.76 -1.92 -11.50
N ARG A 157 -16.21 -2.83 -12.33
CA ARG A 157 -16.98 -3.54 -13.39
C ARG A 157 -17.93 -4.63 -12.83
N MET A 158 -18.30 -4.57 -11.55
CA MET A 158 -19.39 -5.37 -11.00
C MET A 158 -20.69 -4.56 -11.16
N GLY A 159 -21.40 -4.67 -12.29
CA GLY A 159 -22.70 -3.99 -12.41
C GLY A 159 -23.27 -3.71 -13.80
N ARG A 160 -22.53 -3.89 -14.90
CA ARG A 160 -23.17 -3.87 -16.23
C ARG A 160 -23.83 -5.21 -16.49
N SER A 161 -25.06 -5.39 -16.00
CA SER A 161 -25.94 -6.43 -16.56
C SER A 161 -26.25 -6.04 -18.01
N SER A 162 -25.83 -6.86 -18.96
CA SER A 162 -26.35 -6.80 -20.33
C SER A 162 -27.78 -7.36 -20.34
N ALA A 163 -28.73 -6.60 -19.81
CA ALA A 163 -30.14 -6.87 -20.02
C ALA A 163 -30.49 -6.40 -21.44
N ARG A 164 -30.87 -7.34 -22.31
CA ARG A 164 -31.38 -7.02 -23.64
C ARG A 164 -32.84 -6.57 -23.47
N VAL A 165 -33.07 -5.26 -23.48
CA VAL A 165 -34.43 -4.68 -23.45
C VAL A 165 -35.05 -4.92 -24.82
N VAL A 166 -35.98 -5.87 -24.92
CA VAL A 166 -36.82 -6.04 -26.11
C VAL A 166 -38.05 -5.16 -25.89
N SER A 167 -37.97 -3.89 -26.29
CA SER A 167 -39.13 -3.01 -26.30
C SER A 167 -40.06 -3.45 -27.42
N GLY A 168 -41.30 -3.81 -27.08
CA GLY A 168 -42.36 -4.19 -28.01
C GLY A 168 -42.92 -3.00 -28.79
N THR A 169 -42.06 -2.28 -29.52
CA THR A 169 -42.49 -1.20 -30.41
C THR A 169 -42.72 -1.76 -31.80
N ASN A 170 -43.98 -1.73 -32.23
CA ASN A 170 -44.42 -2.10 -33.57
C ASN A 170 -43.52 -1.46 -34.63
N ALA A 171 -43.07 -2.29 -35.57
CA ALA A 171 -42.12 -1.98 -36.62
C ALA A 171 -42.40 -0.64 -37.32
N LYS A 172 -41.63 0.40 -36.98
CA LYS A 172 -41.41 1.60 -37.82
C LYS A 172 -40.00 2.19 -37.75
N ASP A 173 -39.10 1.63 -36.95
CA ASP A 173 -37.71 2.09 -36.88
C ASP A 173 -36.79 1.00 -37.45
N GLU A 174 -36.07 1.34 -38.53
CA GLU A 174 -35.22 0.42 -39.34
C GLU A 174 -34.09 -0.29 -38.55
N ASP A 175 -33.83 0.09 -37.30
CA ASP A 175 -32.75 -0.46 -36.47
C ASP A 175 -33.21 -1.15 -35.17
N ALA A 176 -34.53 -1.28 -34.95
CA ALA A 176 -35.04 -2.05 -33.82
C ALA A 176 -35.02 -3.54 -34.18
N VAL A 177 -34.27 -4.34 -33.42
CA VAL A 177 -34.25 -5.81 -33.53
C VAL A 177 -35.68 -6.33 -33.59
N ALA A 178 -36.09 -6.77 -34.78
CA ALA A 178 -37.43 -7.27 -35.03
C ALA A 178 -37.79 -8.30 -33.95
N THR A 179 -38.85 -8.02 -33.19
CA THR A 179 -39.48 -9.08 -32.40
C THR A 179 -39.88 -10.16 -33.38
N PRO A 180 -39.41 -11.42 -33.22
CA PRO A 180 -39.82 -12.49 -34.10
C PRO A 180 -41.31 -12.69 -33.90
N GLN A 181 -42.12 -12.25 -34.87
CA GLN A 181 -43.55 -12.53 -34.93
C GLN A 181 -43.71 -13.99 -35.35
N VAL A 182 -43.61 -14.90 -34.39
CA VAL A 182 -43.90 -16.32 -34.61
C VAL A 182 -45.40 -16.51 -34.44
N THR A 183 -46.05 -17.12 -35.42
CA THR A 183 -47.49 -17.44 -35.38
C THR A 183 -47.70 -18.92 -35.03
N PHE A 184 -48.94 -19.31 -34.69
CA PHE A 184 -49.27 -20.72 -34.41
C PHE A 184 -49.05 -21.65 -35.62
N ASP A 185 -49.07 -21.09 -36.82
CA ASP A 185 -48.83 -21.82 -38.08
C ASP A 185 -47.34 -22.21 -38.22
N ASP A 186 -46.44 -21.45 -37.59
CA ASP A 186 -44.99 -21.70 -37.62
C ASP A 186 -44.54 -22.78 -36.61
N VAL A 187 -45.47 -23.33 -35.81
CA VAL A 187 -45.18 -24.36 -34.80
C VAL A 187 -45.70 -25.71 -35.30
N ALA A 188 -44.85 -26.73 -35.45
CA ALA A 188 -45.30 -28.05 -35.87
C ALA A 188 -45.79 -28.90 -34.67
N GLY A 189 -46.98 -29.52 -34.78
CA GLY A 189 -47.53 -30.43 -33.77
C GLY A 189 -48.23 -29.73 -32.59
N ALA A 190 -48.53 -30.51 -31.53
CA ALA A 190 -49.21 -30.05 -30.32
C ALA A 190 -50.59 -29.40 -30.54
N GLU A 191 -51.41 -29.98 -31.44
CA GLU A 191 -52.72 -29.45 -31.84
C GLU A 191 -53.67 -29.18 -30.67
N GLN A 192 -53.69 -30.05 -29.65
CA GLN A 192 -54.51 -29.84 -28.45
C GLN A 192 -54.08 -28.60 -27.65
N ALA A 193 -52.76 -28.41 -27.47
CA ALA A 193 -52.24 -27.24 -26.76
C ALA A 193 -52.41 -25.94 -27.56
N LYS A 194 -52.36 -26.00 -28.89
CA LYS A 194 -52.67 -24.85 -29.75
C LYS A 194 -54.12 -24.42 -29.63
N LEU A 195 -55.06 -25.36 -29.60
CA LEU A 195 -56.49 -25.07 -29.43
C LEU A 195 -56.77 -24.43 -28.06
N GLU A 196 -56.22 -24.98 -26.98
CA GLU A 196 -56.35 -24.41 -25.63
C GLU A 196 -55.75 -22.99 -25.55
N LEU A 197 -54.58 -22.77 -26.15
CA LEU A 197 -53.95 -21.45 -26.17
C LEU A 197 -54.65 -20.46 -27.11
N GLN A 198 -55.30 -20.92 -28.17
CA GLN A 198 -56.11 -20.06 -29.04
C GLN A 198 -57.29 -19.46 -28.28
N GLU A 199 -57.94 -20.22 -27.40
CA GLU A 199 -59.02 -19.72 -26.54
C GLU A 199 -58.52 -18.63 -25.58
N VAL A 200 -57.36 -18.83 -24.96
CA VAL A 200 -56.75 -17.81 -24.09
C VAL A 200 -56.35 -16.56 -24.88
N VAL A 201 -55.84 -16.71 -26.10
CA VAL A 201 -55.52 -15.58 -26.97
C VAL A 201 -56.78 -14.85 -27.43
N GLU A 202 -57.87 -15.58 -27.70
CA GLU A 202 -59.17 -15.00 -28.06
C GLU A 202 -59.77 -14.22 -26.88
N PHE A 203 -59.69 -14.77 -25.67
CA PHE A 203 -60.02 -14.06 -24.43
C PHE A 203 -59.24 -12.75 -24.28
N LEU A 204 -57.93 -12.75 -24.54
CA LEU A 204 -57.11 -11.55 -24.45
C LEU A 204 -57.42 -10.51 -25.55
N LYS A 205 -57.88 -10.95 -26.72
CA LYS A 205 -58.23 -10.06 -27.84
C LYS A 205 -59.63 -9.46 -27.71
N GLU A 206 -60.60 -10.28 -27.30
CA GLU A 206 -62.01 -9.92 -27.18
C GLU A 206 -62.55 -10.33 -25.81
N PRO A 207 -62.08 -9.70 -24.71
CA PRO A 207 -62.44 -10.09 -23.36
C PRO A 207 -63.94 -9.92 -23.05
N GLU A 208 -64.65 -9.10 -23.83
CA GLU A 208 -66.09 -8.87 -23.65
C GLU A 208 -66.97 -10.04 -24.11
N LYS A 209 -66.44 -10.97 -24.92
CA LYS A 209 -67.17 -12.17 -25.39
C LYS A 209 -67.17 -13.32 -24.37
N PHE A 210 -66.32 -13.24 -23.35
CA PHE A 210 -66.04 -14.31 -22.39
C PHE A 210 -66.36 -13.92 -20.94
#